data_AF-T1CTI8-F1
#
_entry.id   AF-T1CTI8-F1
#
_cell.length_a   1.000
_cell.length_b   1.000
_cell.length_c   1.000
_cell.angle_alpha   90.00
_cell.angle_beta   90.00
_cell.angle_gamma   90.00
#
_symmetry.space_group_name_H-M   'P 1'
#
loop_
_entity.id
_entity.type
_entity.pdbx_description
1 polymer ?
#
loop_
_entity_poly.entity_id
_entity_poly.type
_entity_poly.pdbx_seq_one_letter_code
_entity_poly.pdbx_strand_id
1 'polypeptide(L)'
;GGPAHGFRFVQFPFNLTMPEAAVARTQAVGAERVTVFEAVQRLGLAAFTSVPLLQGQLARNGPKRTGFSPGQTALQFARSAPGTTGALIGQKRPEHLSENLAVAAQPPWGRATFDGLLR
;
A
#
# COMPACT_ATOMS: atom_id res chain seq x y z
N GLY A 1 -3.54 19.41 -17.89
CA GLY A 1 -4.42 20.37 -17.21
C GLY A 1 -3.61 21.56 -16.73
N GLY A 2 -4.23 22.72 -16.51
CA GLY A 2 -3.53 23.92 -16.03
C GLY A 2 -3.24 23.91 -14.51
N PRO A 3 -2.56 24.93 -13.97
CA PRO A 3 -2.10 24.98 -12.57
C PRO A 3 -3.20 24.80 -11.51
N ALA A 4 -4.44 25.17 -11.84
CA ALA A 4 -5.61 25.04 -10.96
C ALA A 4 -6.40 23.73 -11.14
N HIS A 5 -5.83 22.70 -11.78
CA HIS A 5 -6.54 21.43 -11.96
C HIS A 5 -6.83 20.75 -10.60
N GLY A 6 -7.88 19.94 -10.53
CA GLY A 6 -8.29 19.20 -9.32
C GLY A 6 -7.61 17.84 -9.11
N PHE A 7 -6.65 17.46 -9.96
CA PHE A 7 -5.94 16.19 -9.80
C PHE A 7 -5.05 16.20 -8.55
N ARG A 8 -5.43 15.44 -7.52
CA ARG A 8 -4.80 15.43 -6.18
C ARG A 8 -4.45 14.05 -5.66
N PHE A 9 -5.00 12.99 -6.24
CA PHE A 9 -4.81 11.64 -5.75
C PHE A 9 -4.78 10.64 -6.89
N VAL A 10 -4.07 9.54 -6.67
CA VAL A 10 -4.09 8.36 -7.52
C VAL A 10 -4.33 7.12 -6.67
N GLN A 11 -4.92 6.10 -7.29
CA GLN A 11 -5.06 4.78 -6.71
C GLN A 11 -4.46 3.74 -7.64
N PHE A 12 -3.71 2.78 -7.08
CA PHE A 12 -3.11 1.69 -7.84
C PHE A 12 -3.00 0.40 -7.01
N PRO A 13 -2.98 -0.79 -7.66
CA PRO A 13 -2.85 -2.05 -6.96
C PRO A 13 -1.48 -2.20 -6.31
N PHE A 14 -1.44 -2.65 -5.05
CA PHE A 14 -0.19 -2.95 -4.36
C PHE A 14 -0.44 -3.90 -3.18
N ASN A 15 0.32 -5.00 -3.12
CA ASN A 15 0.28 -5.98 -2.04
C ASN A 15 1.56 -6.84 -2.04
N LEU A 16 1.65 -7.79 -1.11
CA LEU A 16 2.84 -8.66 -0.94
C LEU A 16 3.20 -9.51 -2.18
N THR A 17 2.28 -9.71 -3.12
CA THR A 17 2.53 -10.48 -4.36
C THR A 17 2.61 -9.58 -5.60
N MET A 18 2.35 -8.28 -5.45
CA MET A 18 2.38 -7.28 -6.51
C MET A 18 3.18 -6.05 -6.02
N PRO A 19 4.52 -6.19 -5.86
CA PRO A 19 5.37 -5.16 -5.28
C PRO A 19 5.78 -4.07 -6.27
N GLU A 20 5.41 -4.17 -7.54
CA GLU A 20 5.95 -3.37 -8.66
C GLU A 20 5.79 -1.88 -8.43
N ALA A 21 4.71 -1.43 -7.78
CA ALA A 21 4.52 -0.03 -7.45
C ALA A 21 5.66 0.56 -6.59
N ALA A 22 6.33 -0.27 -5.77
CA ALA A 22 7.44 0.11 -4.90
C ALA A 22 8.83 -0.11 -5.49
N VAL A 23 8.98 -0.92 -6.55
CA VAL A 23 10.30 -1.31 -7.10
C VAL A 23 10.49 -0.98 -8.57
N ALA A 24 9.42 -0.97 -9.37
CA ALA A 24 9.51 -0.76 -10.81
C ALA A 24 9.57 0.74 -11.14
N ARG A 25 10.66 1.16 -11.79
CA ARG A 25 10.91 2.55 -12.18
C ARG A 25 10.26 2.88 -13.53
N THR A 26 8.93 2.92 -13.56
CA THR A 26 8.15 3.07 -14.79
C THR A 26 7.65 4.49 -15.04
N GLN A 27 7.65 5.37 -14.04
CA GLN A 27 7.11 6.73 -14.15
C GLN A 27 8.20 7.71 -14.56
N ALA A 28 7.92 8.57 -15.53
CA ALA A 28 8.82 9.66 -15.92
C ALA A 28 8.48 10.93 -15.13
N VAL A 29 9.46 11.47 -14.40
CA VAL A 29 9.36 12.76 -13.72
C VAL A 29 10.60 13.58 -14.06
N GLY A 30 10.44 14.56 -14.96
CA GLY A 30 11.57 15.25 -15.59
C GLY A 30 12.36 14.29 -16.47
N ALA A 31 13.69 14.24 -16.28
CA ALA A 31 14.58 13.33 -17.00
C ALA A 31 14.74 11.95 -16.34
N GLU A 32 14.20 11.75 -15.14
CA GLU A 32 14.38 10.51 -14.38
C GLU A 32 13.20 9.56 -14.54
N ARG A 33 13.50 8.25 -14.56
CA ARG A 33 12.51 7.20 -14.31
C ARG A 33 12.50 6.80 -12.84
N VAL A 34 11.32 6.83 -12.22
CA VAL A 34 11.10 6.58 -10.80
C VAL A 34 9.91 5.65 -10.59
N THR A 35 9.75 5.14 -9.37
CA THR A 35 8.57 4.36 -8.98
C THR A 35 7.32 5.23 -8.92
N VAL A 36 6.13 4.62 -8.89
CA VAL A 36 4.89 5.40 -8.75
C VAL A 36 4.80 6.08 -7.38
N PHE A 37 5.29 5.45 -6.31
CA PHE A 37 5.34 6.07 -4.98
C PHE A 37 6.28 7.27 -4.90
N GLU A 38 7.39 7.26 -5.63
CA GLU A 38 8.27 8.44 -5.73
C GLU A 38 7.64 9.54 -6.59
N ALA A 39 7.01 9.16 -7.71
CA ALA A 39 6.38 10.12 -8.61
C ALA A 39 5.28 10.92 -7.91
N VAL A 40 4.37 10.24 -7.19
CA VAL A 40 3.28 10.90 -6.44
C VAL A 40 3.82 11.86 -5.39
N GLN A 41 4.89 11.50 -4.66
CA GLN A 41 5.53 12.38 -3.68
C GLN A 41 6.11 13.63 -4.35
N ARG A 42 6.89 13.46 -5.43
CA ARG A 42 7.51 14.57 -6.17
C ARG A 42 6.48 15.52 -6.79
N LEU A 43 5.32 14.99 -7.18
CA LEU A 43 4.23 15.75 -7.79
C LEU A 43 3.23 16.31 -6.74
N GLY A 44 3.44 16.06 -5.44
CA GLY A 44 2.55 16.54 -4.39
C GLY A 44 1.15 15.90 -4.42
N LEU A 45 1.05 14.65 -4.88
CA LEU A 45 -0.19 13.88 -4.95
C LEU A 45 -0.31 12.91 -3.77
N ALA A 46 -1.53 12.65 -3.33
CA ALA A 46 -1.84 11.57 -2.40
C ALA A 46 -1.90 10.21 -3.14
N ALA A 47 -1.45 9.15 -2.48
CA ALA A 47 -1.38 7.82 -3.07
C ALA A 47 -2.16 6.81 -2.24
N PHE A 48 -3.15 6.17 -2.84
CA PHE A 48 -3.90 5.10 -2.20
C PHE A 48 -3.57 3.76 -2.84
N THR A 49 -3.27 2.75 -2.03
CA THR A 49 -3.06 1.39 -2.51
C THR A 49 -4.38 0.61 -2.50
N SER A 50 -4.58 -0.25 -3.49
CA SER A 50 -5.74 -1.13 -3.58
C SER A 50 -5.34 -2.60 -3.56
N VAL A 51 -6.35 -3.48 -3.43
CA VAL A 51 -6.22 -4.95 -3.40
C VAL A 51 -5.19 -5.50 -2.39
N PRO A 52 -5.14 -4.99 -1.13
CA PRO A 52 -4.12 -5.38 -0.15
C PRO A 52 -4.17 -6.88 0.21
N LEU A 53 -5.32 -7.53 0.04
CA LEU A 53 -5.53 -8.94 0.38
C LEU A 53 -5.55 -9.91 -0.82
N LEU A 54 -5.39 -9.40 -2.06
CA LEU A 54 -5.56 -10.18 -3.29
C LEU A 54 -6.84 -11.05 -3.28
N GLN A 55 -8.02 -10.41 -3.22
CA GLN A 55 -9.32 -11.10 -3.12
C GLN A 55 -9.41 -12.09 -1.94
N GLY A 56 -8.71 -11.79 -0.84
CA GLY A 56 -8.67 -12.61 0.38
C GLY A 56 -7.68 -13.76 0.35
N GLN A 57 -6.92 -13.96 -0.74
CA GLN A 57 -5.90 -15.01 -0.80
C GLN A 57 -4.82 -14.79 0.24
N LEU A 58 -4.35 -13.55 0.44
CA LEU A 58 -3.35 -13.23 1.44
C LEU A 58 -3.86 -13.34 2.89
N ALA A 59 -5.17 -13.20 3.10
CA ALA A 59 -5.76 -13.43 4.42
C ALA A 59 -5.82 -14.93 4.79
N ARG A 60 -5.89 -15.82 3.80
CA ARG A 60 -5.93 -17.27 4.00
C ARG A 60 -4.54 -17.92 4.01
N ASN A 61 -3.71 -17.51 3.06
CA ASN A 61 -2.46 -18.21 2.73
C ASN A 61 -1.23 -17.27 2.73
N GLY A 62 -1.40 -16.01 3.14
CA GLY A 62 -0.31 -15.04 3.19
C GLY A 62 0.66 -15.30 4.34
N PRO A 63 1.82 -14.63 4.32
CA PRO A 63 2.76 -14.69 5.43
C PRO A 63 2.14 -14.07 6.69
N LYS A 64 2.59 -14.55 7.85
CA LYS A 64 2.13 -14.07 9.15
C LYS A 64 3.30 -13.48 9.93
N ARG A 65 3.13 -12.26 10.45
CA ARG A 65 4.06 -11.65 11.41
C ARG A 65 3.55 -11.85 12.84
N THR A 66 4.46 -11.96 13.79
CA THR A 66 4.12 -12.05 15.22
C THR A 66 3.17 -10.92 15.63
N GLY A 67 2.06 -11.26 16.27
CA GLY A 67 1.05 -10.28 16.70
C GLY A 67 0.02 -9.89 15.63
N PHE A 68 0.14 -10.38 14.39
CA PHE A 68 -0.79 -10.09 13.30
C PHE A 68 -1.35 -11.38 12.70
N SER A 69 -2.60 -11.36 12.24
CA SER A 69 -3.12 -12.38 11.31
C SER A 69 -2.44 -12.25 9.93
N PRO A 70 -2.59 -13.23 9.01
CA PRO A 70 -2.12 -13.07 7.64
C PRO A 70 -2.77 -11.88 6.93
N GLY A 71 -4.09 -11.67 7.13
CA GLY A 71 -4.81 -10.54 6.56
C GLY A 71 -4.31 -9.20 7.10
N GLN A 72 -4.11 -9.13 8.41
CA GLN A 72 -3.54 -7.95 9.04
C GLN A 72 -2.09 -7.71 8.61
N THR A 73 -1.28 -8.76 8.44
CA THR A 73 0.10 -8.67 7.92
C THR A 73 0.10 -8.06 6.53
N ALA A 74 -0.79 -8.52 5.64
CA ALA A 74 -0.91 -8.01 4.27
C ALA A 74 -1.41 -6.56 4.23
N LEU A 75 -2.44 -6.21 5.02
CA LEU A 75 -2.93 -4.84 5.13
C LEU A 75 -1.85 -3.91 5.70
N GLN A 76 -1.16 -4.33 6.75
CA GLN A 76 -0.10 -3.57 7.39
C GLN A 76 1.07 -3.32 6.43
N PHE A 77 1.46 -4.32 5.64
CA PHE A 77 2.44 -4.14 4.56
C PHE A 77 1.98 -3.09 3.55
N ALA A 78 0.76 -3.22 3.00
CA ALA A 78 0.25 -2.32 1.96
C ALA A 78 0.14 -0.86 2.40
N ARG A 79 -0.15 -0.60 3.70
CA ARG A 79 -0.20 0.76 4.27
C ARG A 79 1.14 1.28 4.79
N SER A 80 2.18 0.45 4.80
CA SER A 80 3.54 0.83 5.26
C SER A 80 4.47 1.19 4.10
N ALA A 81 3.99 1.11 2.86
CA ALA A 81 4.75 1.54 1.69
C ALA A 81 5.15 3.02 1.81
N PRO A 82 6.45 3.37 1.72
CA PRO A 82 6.89 4.76 1.77
C PRO A 82 6.19 5.61 0.70
N GLY A 83 5.56 6.71 1.11
CA GLY A 83 4.81 7.59 0.22
C GLY A 83 3.34 7.25 0.04
N THR A 84 2.85 6.16 0.63
CA THR A 84 1.42 5.88 0.65
C THR A 84 0.69 6.82 1.61
N THR A 85 -0.49 7.28 1.22
CA THR A 85 -1.45 7.96 2.09
C THR A 85 -2.28 6.94 2.86
N GLY A 86 -2.55 5.76 2.28
CA GLY A 86 -3.28 4.69 2.94
C GLY A 86 -3.62 3.54 2.01
N ALA A 87 -4.00 2.41 2.59
CA ALA A 87 -4.47 1.24 1.87
C ALA A 87 -5.99 1.15 1.93
N LEU A 88 -6.64 0.95 0.78
CA LEU A 88 -8.07 0.71 0.70
C LEU A 88 -8.34 -0.79 0.76
N ILE A 89 -9.17 -1.18 1.72
CA ILE A 89 -9.57 -2.57 1.94
C ILE A 89 -11.09 -2.69 1.92
N GLY A 90 -11.58 -3.69 1.18
CA GLY A 90 -12.98 -4.08 1.17
C GLY A 90 -13.21 -5.30 2.05
N GLN A 91 -14.39 -5.37 2.68
CA GLN A 91 -14.80 -6.48 3.51
C GLN A 91 -16.31 -6.72 3.40
N LYS A 92 -16.74 -7.97 3.60
CA LYS A 92 -18.15 -8.37 3.53
C LYS A 92 -18.78 -8.68 4.90
N ARG A 93 -17.95 -8.93 5.90
CA ARG A 93 -18.38 -9.38 7.22
C ARG A 93 -17.96 -8.37 8.29
N PRO A 94 -18.80 -8.06 9.28
CA PRO A 94 -18.48 -7.11 10.34
C PRO A 94 -17.22 -7.48 11.15
N GLU A 95 -16.93 -8.76 11.34
CA GLU A 95 -15.79 -9.19 12.16
C GLU A 95 -14.45 -8.76 11.54
N HIS A 96 -14.39 -8.69 10.20
CA HIS A 96 -13.20 -8.19 9.50
C HIS A 96 -13.00 -6.69 9.68
N LEU A 97 -14.05 -5.93 10.00
CA LEU A 97 -13.91 -4.50 10.30
C LEU A 97 -13.06 -4.33 11.55
N SER A 98 -13.41 -5.03 12.64
CA SER A 98 -12.66 -4.98 13.89
C SER A 98 -11.21 -5.45 13.71
N GLU A 99 -10.99 -6.52 12.93
CA GLU A 99 -9.65 -7.02 12.60
C GLU A 99 -8.82 -5.97 11.83
N ASN A 100 -9.41 -5.30 10.83
CA ASN A 100 -8.74 -4.28 10.03
C ASN A 100 -8.51 -2.98 10.81
N LEU A 101 -9.45 -2.58 11.68
CA LEU A 101 -9.30 -1.41 12.55
C LEU A 101 -8.19 -1.59 13.58
N ALA A 102 -7.98 -2.81 14.08
CA ALA A 102 -6.84 -3.10 14.95
C ALA A 102 -5.49 -2.80 14.28
N VAL A 103 -5.39 -2.99 12.96
CA VAL A 103 -4.21 -2.59 12.17
C VAL A 103 -4.07 -1.07 12.14
N ALA A 104 -5.18 -0.32 12.06
CA ALA A 104 -5.15 1.14 12.08
C ALA A 104 -4.73 1.77 13.39
N ALA A 105 -4.87 1.05 14.51
CA ALA A 105 -4.34 1.45 15.80
C ALA A 105 -2.82 1.24 15.93
N GLN A 106 -2.18 0.51 15.00
CA GLN A 106 -0.75 0.29 14.98
C GLN A 106 -0.06 1.30 14.04
N PRO A 107 1.12 1.84 14.40
CA PRO A 107 1.89 2.67 13.49
C PRO A 107 2.30 1.86 12.25
N PRO A 108 2.39 2.47 11.05
CA PRO A 108 2.99 1.82 9.89
C PRO A 108 4.39 1.28 10.21
N TRP A 109 4.74 0.15 9.60
CA TRP A 109 6.08 -0.39 9.74
C TRP A 109 7.12 0.54 9.13
N GLY A 110 8.27 0.66 9.80
CA GLY A 110 9.41 1.40 9.28
C GLY A 110 9.98 0.76 8.02
N ARG A 111 10.78 1.55 7.29
CA ARG A 111 11.36 1.20 5.99
C ARG A 111 12.05 -0.17 5.97
N ALA A 112 12.90 -0.46 6.95
CA ALA A 112 13.63 -1.73 7.01
C ALA A 112 12.70 -2.96 7.10
N THR A 113 11.65 -2.88 7.92
CA THR A 113 10.66 -3.97 8.05
C THR A 113 9.84 -4.14 6.79
N PHE A 114 9.46 -3.03 6.15
CA PHE A 114 8.75 -3.04 4.87
C PHE A 114 9.62 -3.64 3.76
N ASP A 115 10.87 -3.19 3.62
CA ASP A 115 11.81 -3.67 2.61
C ASP A 115 12.12 -5.16 2.81
N GLY A 116 12.20 -5.65 4.05
CA GLY A 116 12.39 -7.09 4.33
C GLY A 116 11.23 -7.99 3.89
N LEU A 117 10.08 -7.41 3.52
CA LEU A 117 8.93 -8.13 2.96
C LEU A 117 8.82 -7.95 1.44
N LEU A 118 9.55 -6.99 0.86
CA LEU A 118 9.76 -6.92 -0.59
C LEU A 118 10.75 -8.02 -0.96
N ARG A 119 10.30 -9.01 -1.73
CA ARG A 119 11.16 -10.04 -2.32
C ARG A 119 11.62 -9.62 -3.70
#